data_AF-X1G1G4-F1
#
_entry.id   AF-X1G1G4-F1
#
_cell.length_a   1.000
_cell.length_b   1.000
_cell.length_c   1.000
_cell.angle_alpha   90.00
_cell.angle_beta   90.00
_cell.angle_gamma   90.00
#
_symmetry.space_group_name_H-M   'P 1'
#
loop_
_entity.id
_entity.type
_entity.pdbx_description
1 polymer ?
#
loop_
_entity_poly.entity_id
_entity_poly.type
_entity_poly.pdbx_seq_one_letter_code
_entity_poly.pdbx_strand_id
1 'polypeptide(L)' 'MLENSCPQNSVEGMTDSGRSGYSGPCPPYGTHRYFFKLFALNTTLDLDTSVEAADIEKEIEENILEKAQLVGLYRRQ' A
#
# COMPACT_ATOMS: atom_id res chain seq x y z
N MET A 1 -2.61 18.54 4.56
CA MET A 1 -2.98 17.29 5.23
C MET A 1 -2.23 17.21 6.55
N LEU A 2 -2.85 16.65 7.58
CA LEU A 2 -2.19 16.44 8.88
C LEU A 2 -1.52 15.06 8.87
N GLU A 3 -0.48 14.89 9.68
CA GLU A 3 0.08 13.58 9.95
C GLU A 3 -1.01 12.64 10.51
N ASN A 4 -0.98 11.36 10.14
CA ASN A 4 -1.98 10.36 10.55
C ASN A 4 -3.42 10.66 10.05
N SER A 5 -3.56 11.29 8.89
CA SER A 5 -4.84 11.50 8.23
C SER A 5 -4.81 11.04 6.78
N CYS A 6 -5.95 10.58 6.30
CA CYS A 6 -6.16 10.20 4.90
C CYS A 6 -6.83 11.36 4.15
N PRO A 7 -6.46 11.61 2.87
CA PRO A 7 -7.18 12.55 2.02
C PRO A 7 -8.69 12.26 2.00
N GLN A 8 -9.49 13.31 1.79
CA GLN A 8 -10.92 13.10 1.60
C GLN A 8 -11.16 12.24 0.34
N ASN A 9 -12.03 11.23 0.46
CA ASN A 9 -12.35 10.24 -0.57
C ASN A 9 -11.25 9.20 -0.89
N SER A 10 -10.22 9.05 -0.05
CA SER A 10 -9.33 7.88 -0.13
C SER A 10 -9.84 6.74 0.74
N VAL A 11 -9.59 5.50 0.31
CA VAL A 11 -9.92 4.27 1.04
C VAL A 11 -8.63 3.58 1.49
N GLU A 12 -8.57 3.15 2.75
CA GLU A 12 -7.50 2.28 3.25
C GLU A 12 -7.99 0.82 3.23
N GLY A 13 -7.33 -0.01 2.43
CA GLY A 13 -7.64 -1.45 2.35
C GLY A 13 -7.13 -2.24 3.56
N MET A 14 -7.46 -3.54 3.60
CA MET A 14 -7.03 -4.45 4.65
C MET A 14 -5.57 -4.86 4.45
N THR A 15 -4.79 -4.93 5.54
CA THR A 15 -3.43 -5.47 5.51
C THR A 15 -3.36 -6.86 6.12
N ASP A 16 -2.28 -7.60 5.85
CA ASP A 16 -1.99 -8.91 6.44
C ASP A 16 -1.94 -8.89 7.98
N SER A 17 -1.84 -7.71 8.62
CA SER A 17 -1.94 -7.55 10.07
C SER A 17 -3.37 -7.64 10.61
N GLY A 18 -4.37 -7.77 9.73
CA GLY A 18 -5.80 -7.78 10.06
C GLY A 18 -6.35 -6.39 10.41
N ARG A 19 -5.68 -5.32 9.99
CA ARG A 19 -6.09 -3.92 10.20
C ARG A 19 -5.86 -3.10 8.94
N SER A 20 -6.69 -2.09 8.71
CA SER A 20 -6.45 -1.08 7.68
C SER A 20 -5.37 -0.09 8.09
N GLY A 21 -4.74 0.53 7.09
CA GLY A 21 -3.69 1.53 7.25
C GLY A 21 -2.28 0.95 7.39
N TYR A 22 -1.30 1.82 7.60
CA TYR A 22 0.11 1.43 7.58
C TYR A 22 0.54 0.67 8.85
N SER A 23 0.99 -0.58 8.66
CA SER A 23 1.70 -1.36 9.68
C SER A 23 3.20 -1.34 9.41
N GLY A 24 3.95 -0.72 10.32
CA GLY A 24 5.39 -0.52 10.19
C GLY A 24 6.23 -1.82 10.19
N PRO A 25 7.54 -1.71 9.90
CA PRO A 25 8.42 -2.86 9.76
C PRO A 25 8.67 -3.60 11.09
N CYS A 26 8.35 -4.89 11.14
CA CYS A 26 8.64 -5.77 12.28
C CYS A 26 9.28 -7.10 11.80
N PRO A 27 10.51 -7.07 11.24
CA PRO A 27 11.15 -8.28 10.75
C PRO A 27 11.52 -9.19 11.94
N PRO A 28 11.17 -10.48 11.92
CA PRO A 28 11.50 -11.40 13.01
C PRO A 28 13.01 -11.69 13.07
N TYR A 29 13.67 -11.82 11.91
CA TYR A 29 15.10 -12.08 11.80
C TYR A 29 15.66 -11.47 10.50
N GLY A 30 16.94 -11.12 10.49
CA GLY A 30 17.64 -10.65 9.29
C GLY A 30 17.14 -9.28 8.77
N THR A 31 17.52 -8.96 7.54
CA THR A 31 17.15 -7.70 6.88
C THR A 31 16.00 -7.95 5.92
N HIS A 32 14.86 -7.30 6.15
CA HIS A 32 13.71 -7.34 5.24
C HIS A 32 13.76 -6.15 4.26
N ARG A 33 13.18 -6.37 3.07
CA ARG A 33 12.96 -5.35 2.04
C ARG A 33 11.50 -4.94 2.06
N TYR A 34 11.24 -3.66 2.23
CA TYR A 34 9.90 -3.07 2.25
C TYR A 34 9.71 -2.27 0.96
N PHE A 35 8.80 -2.76 0.11
CA PHE A 35 8.52 -2.16 -1.20
C PHE A 35 7.33 -1.21 -1.06
N PHE A 36 7.56 0.07 -1.29
CA PHE A 36 6.52 1.09 -1.37
C PHE A 36 6.27 1.36 -2.85
N LYS A 37 5.10 0.94 -3.35
CA LYS A 37 4.69 1.14 -4.74
C LYS A 37 3.72 2.31 -4.82
N LEU A 38 3.92 3.18 -5.81
CA LEU A 38 3.04 4.29 -6.13
C LEU A 38 2.59 4.15 -7.59
N PHE A 39 1.28 4.26 -7.80
CA PHE A 39 0.66 4.11 -9.11
C PHE A 39 -0.10 5.40 -9.47
N ALA A 40 0.14 5.92 -10.67
CA ALA A 40 -0.71 6.94 -11.27
C ALA A 40 -1.73 6.24 -12.18
N LEU A 41 -3.02 6.46 -11.93
CA LEU A 41 -4.10 5.82 -12.68
C LEU A 41 -4.87 6.87 -13.50
N ASN A 42 -5.45 6.45 -14.61
CA ASN A 42 -6.37 7.26 -15.40
C ASN A 42 -7.86 7.09 -15.00
N THR A 43 -8.12 6.27 -13.99
CA THR A 43 -9.46 5.94 -13.50
C THR A 43 -9.56 6.09 -11.99
N THR A 44 -10.78 6.22 -11.49
CA THR A 44 -11.08 6.11 -10.06
C THR A 44 -11.48 4.68 -9.74
N LEU A 45 -10.98 4.15 -8.64
CA LEU A 45 -11.34 2.80 -8.17
C LEU A 45 -12.51 2.88 -7.20
N ASP A 46 -13.47 1.97 -7.36
CA ASP A 46 -14.53 1.74 -6.38
C ASP A 46 -14.11 0.56 -5.50
N LEU A 47 -13.42 0.85 -4.40
CA LEU A 47 -12.81 -0.17 -3.53
C LEU A 47 -13.59 -0.29 -2.21
N ASP A 48 -13.87 -1.54 -1.83
CA ASP A 48 -14.28 -1.87 -0.48
C ASP A 48 -13.06 -1.88 0.47
N THR A 49 -13.25 -1.51 1.73
CA THR A 49 -12.24 -1.58 2.80
C THR A 49 -11.67 -2.98 3.05
N SER A 50 -12.35 -4.03 2.59
CA SER A 50 -11.94 -5.43 2.73
C SER A 50 -10.99 -5.94 1.64
N VAL A 51 -10.76 -5.15 0.59
CA VAL A 51 -9.93 -5.58 -0.55
C VAL A 51 -8.46 -5.74 -0.16
N GLU A 52 -7.84 -6.83 -0.61
CA GLU A 52 -6.42 -7.12 -0.42
C GLU A 52 -5.56 -6.44 -1.49
N ALA A 53 -4.30 -6.13 -1.15
CA ALA A 53 -3.39 -5.42 -2.05
C ALA A 53 -3.18 -6.13 -3.41
N ALA A 54 -3.20 -7.46 -3.43
CA ALA A 54 -3.01 -8.24 -4.66
C ALA A 54 -4.17 -8.05 -5.66
N ASP A 55 -5.41 -7.97 -5.16
CA ASP A 55 -6.57 -7.73 -6.01
C ASP A 55 -6.57 -6.31 -6.58
N ILE A 56 -6.16 -5.33 -5.76
CA ILE A 56 -5.96 -3.95 -6.24
C ILE A 56 -4.93 -3.93 -7.35
N GLU A 57 -3.75 -4.55 -7.16
CA GLU A 57 -2.68 -4.55 -8.17
C GLU A 57 -3.13 -5.17 -9.51
N LYS A 58 -4.00 -6.18 -9.45
CA LYS A 58 -4.58 -6.81 -10.65
C LYS A 58 -5.61 -5.91 -11.33
N GLU A 59 -6.50 -5.29 -10.57
CA GLU A 59 -7.57 -4.42 -11.11
C GLU A 59 -6.99 -3.16 -11.77
N ILE A 60 -5.91 -2.61 -11.21
CA ILE A 60 -5.32 -1.38 -11.73
C ILE A 60 -4.46 -1.61 -12.97
N GLU A 61 -4.10 -2.86 -13.31
CA GLU A 61 -3.06 -3.19 -14.29
C GLU A 61 -3.27 -2.51 -15.65
N GLU A 62 -4.51 -2.48 -16.15
CA GLU A 62 -4.87 -1.88 -17.43
C GLU A 62 -5.00 -0.34 -17.39
N ASN A 63 -5.08 0.25 -16.19
CA ASN A 63 -5.40 1.67 -15.98
C ASN A 63 -4.18 2.50 -15.52
N ILE A 64 -2.99 1.89 -15.46
CA ILE A 64 -1.78 2.56 -14.99
C ILE A 64 -1.19 3.45 -16.08
N LEU A 65 -1.05 4.73 -15.75
CA LEU A 65 -0.29 5.71 -16.51
C LEU A 65 1.20 5.65 -16.19
N GLU A 66 1.55 5.53 -14.89
CA GLU A 66 2.94 5.48 -14.43
C GLU A 66 3.08 4.73 -13.09
N LYS A 67 4.28 4.18 -12.85
CA LYS A 67 4.63 3.46 -11.61
C LYS A 67 5.93 4.02 -11.03
N ALA A 68 5.98 4.19 -9.73
CA ALA A 68 7.21 4.44 -8.99
C ALA A 68 7.35 3.44 -7.83
N GLN A 69 8.59 3.11 -7.47
CA GLN A 69 8.86 2.19 -6.37
C GLN A 69 10.03 2.70 -5.53
N LEU A 70 9.83 2.71 -4.22
CA LEU A 70 10.88 2.92 -3.23
C LEU A 70 11.09 1.63 -2.43
N VAL A 71 12.34 1.25 -2.18
CA VAL A 71 12.67 0.07 -1.39
C VAL A 71 13.42 0.49 -0.13
N GLY A 72 12.81 0.28 1.02
CA GLY A 72 13.43 0.45 2.33
C GLY A 72 14.02 -0.87 2.84
N LEU A 73 15.19 -0.81 3.48
CA LEU A 73 15.78 -1.95 4.18
C LEU A 73 15.67 -1.73 5.68
N TYR A 74 15.21 -2.74 6.41
CA TYR A 74 15.19 -2.69 7.87
C TYR A 74 15.54 -4.03 8.49
N ARG A 75 16.28 -3.98 9.59
CA ARG A 75 16.64 -5.11 10.44
C ARG A 75 16.42 -4.69 11.88
N ARG A 76 15.66 -5.51 12.63
CA ARG A 76 15.52 -5.33 14.06
C ARG A 76 16.84 -5.78 14.74
N GLN A 77 17.36 -4.94 15.63
CA GLN A 77 18.49 -5.29 16.50
C GLN A 77 18.00 -6.03 17.74
#